data_AF-A0A961R2H0-F1
#
_entry.id   AF-A0A961R2H0-F1
#
_cell.length_a   1.000
_cell.length_b   1.000
_cell.length_c   1.000
_cell.angle_alpha   90.00
_cell.angle_beta   90.00
_cell.angle_gamma   90.00
#
_symmetry.space_group_name_H-M   'P 1'
#
loop_
_entity.id
_entity.type
_entity.pdbx_description
1 polymer ?
#
loop_
_entity_poly.entity_id
_entity_poly.type
_entity_poly.pdbx_seq_one_letter_code
_entity_poly.pdbx_strand_id
1 'polypeptide(L)'
;MTILDQGDGAAAPAAADLIKDTTTPTFMADVIEESQRQPVLVDFWAPWCGPCRQLTPILEKAVRAAGGKVKLVKMNIDQHPQVFQQLASQTGNQSIPAVFAFSGGRPVDAFLGAVPESQVTAFIDKLTAGMPGPGGDLAELLGEADAALAAGDAGSAASIYAEVLAADAGNVPALAGLARCYAETGAVDQARQTLALVPDARREEPAVKAVQTMLDLAEQAKSLGPVTELEQKVAADPLDHQARFDLATALNAAGKRHDATQHLLEIVRRDRKWNDDAARKQLVQFFEAWGGDDDATVEGRKRLSTILFS
;
A
#
# COMPACT_ATOMS: atom_id res chain seq x y z
N MET A 1 -17.84 40.65 -12.16
CA MET A 1 -17.95 40.43 -10.70
C MET A 1 -17.79 38.94 -10.49
N THR A 2 -16.55 38.55 -10.20
CA THR A 2 -16.12 37.17 -9.99
C THR A 2 -16.50 36.78 -8.57
N ILE A 3 -17.20 35.66 -8.39
CA ILE A 3 -17.23 34.94 -7.11
C ILE A 3 -16.97 33.47 -7.43
N LEU A 4 -15.77 33.05 -7.04
CA LEU A 4 -15.30 31.67 -6.99
C LEU A 4 -15.89 31.04 -5.74
N ASP A 5 -16.55 29.90 -5.91
CA ASP A 5 -16.91 28.99 -4.81
C ASP A 5 -15.79 27.96 -4.70
N GLN A 6 -14.91 28.14 -3.72
CA GLN A 6 -13.93 27.13 -3.31
C GLN A 6 -14.53 26.40 -2.11
N GLY A 7 -14.97 25.17 -2.34
CA GLY A 7 -15.28 24.23 -1.28
C GLY A 7 -13.99 23.88 -0.54
N ASP A 8 -13.96 24.20 0.75
CA ASP A 8 -12.94 23.74 1.70
C ASP A 8 -12.97 22.20 1.73
N GLY A 9 -12.00 21.58 1.06
CA GLY A 9 -11.63 20.19 1.29
C GLY A 9 -11.08 20.08 2.70
N ALA A 10 -11.82 19.40 3.58
CA ALA A 10 -11.35 19.10 4.93
C ALA A 10 -10.04 18.28 4.83
N ALA A 11 -8.92 18.95 5.11
CA ALA A 11 -7.60 18.33 5.17
C ALA A 11 -7.58 17.22 6.23
N ALA A 12 -6.96 16.09 5.90
CA ALA A 12 -6.66 15.05 6.87
C ALA A 12 -5.83 15.63 8.04
N PRO A 13 -6.12 15.27 9.30
CA PRO A 13 -5.42 15.83 10.44
C PRO A 13 -3.93 15.43 10.39
N ALA A 14 -3.05 16.42 10.40
CA ALA A 14 -1.61 16.23 10.41
C ALA A 14 -1.17 15.40 11.63
N ALA A 15 -0.05 14.68 11.52
CA ALA A 15 0.52 13.81 12.58
C ALA A 15 0.75 14.50 13.95
N ALA A 16 0.70 15.84 14.02
CA ALA A 16 0.75 16.62 15.25
C ALA A 16 -0.56 16.57 16.08
N ASP A 17 -1.66 16.09 15.49
CA ASP A 17 -3.01 16.19 16.08
C ASP A 17 -3.46 14.90 16.81
N LEU A 18 -2.64 13.85 16.79
CA LEU A 18 -2.97 12.54 17.39
C LEU A 18 -2.64 12.44 18.88
N ILE A 19 -1.70 13.25 19.37
CA ILE A 19 -1.20 13.22 20.74
C ILE A 19 -1.19 14.64 21.29
N LYS A 20 -1.90 14.87 22.40
CA LYS A 20 -1.90 16.18 23.07
C LYS A 20 -2.00 16.07 24.59
N ASP A 21 -1.64 17.15 25.27
CA ASP A 21 -1.95 17.33 26.69
C ASP A 21 -3.37 17.92 26.85
N THR A 22 -4.07 17.53 27.91
CA THR A 22 -5.39 18.08 28.28
C THR A 22 -5.37 18.67 29.68
N THR A 23 -6.40 19.46 29.97
CA THR A 23 -6.69 20.03 31.27
C THR A 23 -8.09 19.63 31.74
N THR A 24 -8.44 19.89 33.00
CA THR A 24 -9.82 19.70 33.48
C THR A 24 -10.84 20.50 32.65
N PRO A 25 -10.61 21.79 32.32
CA PRO A 25 -11.54 22.55 31.47
C PRO A 25 -11.67 22.04 30.04
N THR A 26 -10.59 21.54 29.44
CA THR A 26 -10.61 21.11 28.02
C THR A 26 -11.00 19.64 27.83
N PHE A 27 -11.06 18.85 28.90
CA PHE A 27 -11.36 17.41 28.85
C PHE A 27 -12.64 17.06 28.08
N MET A 28 -13.68 17.90 28.21
CA MET A 28 -14.94 17.68 27.47
C MET A 28 -14.73 17.68 25.96
N ALA A 29 -14.03 18.68 25.42
CA ALA A 29 -13.74 18.75 23.99
C ALA A 29 -12.68 17.70 23.60
N ASP A 30 -11.61 17.61 24.39
CA ASP A 30 -10.42 16.83 24.06
C ASP A 30 -10.64 15.32 24.10
N VAL A 31 -11.58 14.86 24.95
CA VAL A 31 -11.83 13.44 25.20
C VAL A 31 -13.27 13.07 24.92
N ILE A 32 -14.24 13.75 25.55
CA ILE A 32 -15.64 13.30 25.49
C ILE A 32 -16.23 13.52 24.09
N GLU A 33 -16.09 14.72 23.52
CA GLU A 33 -16.58 15.03 22.17
C GLU A 33 -15.77 14.31 21.10
N GLU A 34 -14.44 14.29 21.23
CA GLU A 34 -13.57 13.56 20.30
C GLU A 34 -13.88 12.05 20.28
N SER A 35 -14.21 11.46 21.43
CA SER A 35 -14.55 10.04 21.54
C SER A 35 -15.82 9.63 20.79
N GLN A 36 -16.64 10.58 20.34
CA GLN A 36 -17.76 10.32 19.44
C GLN A 36 -17.30 9.97 18.01
N ARG A 37 -16.08 10.36 17.64
CA ARG A 37 -15.51 10.16 16.30
C ARG A 37 -14.57 8.96 16.26
N GLN A 38 -13.70 8.84 17.26
CA GLN A 38 -12.70 7.78 17.35
C GLN A 38 -12.35 7.49 18.82
N PRO A 39 -11.87 6.29 19.18
CA PRO A 39 -11.39 6.03 20.53
C PRO A 39 -10.33 7.04 20.99
N VAL A 40 -10.43 7.49 22.25
CA VAL A 40 -9.45 8.38 22.89
C VAL A 40 -8.87 7.68 24.11
N LEU A 41 -7.56 7.49 24.12
CA LEU A 41 -6.82 7.04 25.29
C LEU A 41 -6.45 8.24 26.16
N VAL A 42 -6.71 8.15 27.46
CA VAL A 42 -6.28 9.14 28.43
C VAL A 42 -5.19 8.54 29.31
N ASP A 43 -3.95 9.01 29.16
CA ASP A 43 -2.81 8.68 30.01
C ASP A 43 -2.79 9.61 31.24
N PHE A 44 -3.19 9.08 32.39
CA PHE A 44 -3.10 9.78 33.66
C PHE A 44 -1.71 9.58 34.27
N TRP A 45 -0.94 10.67 34.33
CA TRP A 45 0.46 10.64 34.71
C TRP A 45 0.81 11.76 35.70
N ALA A 46 2.01 11.68 36.28
CA ALA A 46 2.62 12.75 37.05
C ALA A 46 4.15 12.76 36.87
N PRO A 47 4.85 13.90 37.01
CA PRO A 47 6.30 13.98 36.77
C PRO A 47 7.13 13.07 37.67
N TRP A 48 6.68 12.87 38.90
CA TRP A 48 7.33 12.00 39.90
C TRP A 48 7.09 10.50 39.65
N CYS A 49 6.16 10.13 38.78
CA CYS A 49 5.84 8.75 38.47
C CYS A 49 6.89 8.11 37.54
N GLY A 50 7.80 7.33 38.12
CA GLY A 50 8.82 6.58 37.37
C GLY A 50 8.26 5.67 36.28
N PRO A 51 7.27 4.80 36.59
CA PRO A 51 6.66 3.91 35.60
C PRO A 51 5.92 4.66 34.47
N CYS A 52 5.31 5.82 34.75
CA CYS A 52 4.66 6.64 33.73
C CYS A 52 5.65 7.09 32.65
N ARG A 53 6.86 7.50 33.04
CA ARG A 53 7.92 7.90 32.09
C ARG A 53 8.36 6.77 31.15
N GLN A 54 8.14 5.51 31.51
CA GLN A 54 8.40 4.36 30.64
C GLN A 54 7.21 4.05 29.73
N LEU A 55 5.99 4.20 30.25
CA LEU A 55 4.76 3.87 29.52
C LEU A 55 4.39 4.92 28.47
N THR A 56 4.51 6.22 28.78
CA THR A 56 4.07 7.29 27.88
C THR A 56 4.73 7.21 26.49
N PRO A 57 6.06 6.97 26.34
CA PRO A 57 6.66 6.80 25.01
C PRO A 57 6.14 5.59 24.23
N ILE A 58 5.78 4.51 24.94
CA ILE A 58 5.20 3.30 24.34
C ILE A 58 3.80 3.60 23.80
N LEU A 59 2.97 4.30 24.58
CA LEU A 59 1.65 4.77 24.15
C LEU A 59 1.75 5.67 22.92
N GLU A 60 2.62 6.66 22.96
CA GLU A 60 2.81 7.59 21.84
C GLU A 60 3.26 6.87 20.55
N LYS A 61 4.16 5.88 20.67
CA LYS A 61 4.59 5.06 19.52
C LYS A 61 3.44 4.24 18.96
N ALA A 62 2.69 3.55 19.81
CA ALA A 62 1.60 2.68 19.39
C ALA A 62 0.44 3.46 18.76
N VAL A 63 0.10 4.64 19.30
CA VAL A 63 -0.94 5.53 18.76
C VAL A 63 -0.54 6.09 17.40
N ARG A 64 0.73 6.47 17.20
CA ARG A 64 1.22 6.87 15.87
C ARG A 64 1.16 5.71 14.88
N ALA A 65 1.52 4.50 15.31
CA ALA A 65 1.43 3.31 14.47
C ALA A 65 -0.02 2.94 14.08
N ALA A 66 -0.99 3.30 14.92
CA ALA A 66 -2.41 3.12 14.64
C ALA A 66 -2.97 4.11 13.59
N GLY A 67 -2.14 5.02 13.06
CA GLY A 67 -2.48 5.80 11.87
C GLY A 67 -3.72 6.70 12.02
N GLY A 68 -4.02 7.15 13.24
CA GLY A 68 -5.19 7.97 13.52
C GLY A 68 -6.50 7.22 13.73
N LYS A 69 -6.47 5.89 13.93
CA LYS A 69 -7.62 5.11 14.44
C LYS A 69 -7.91 5.38 15.93
N VAL A 70 -6.97 5.97 16.64
CA VAL A 70 -7.05 6.29 18.07
C VAL A 70 -6.27 7.56 18.34
N LYS A 71 -6.72 8.35 19.31
CA LYS A 71 -5.97 9.50 19.85
C LYS A 71 -5.44 9.23 21.24
N LEU A 72 -4.35 9.90 21.59
CA LEU A 72 -3.80 9.92 22.94
C LEU A 72 -3.91 11.33 23.53
N VAL A 73 -4.47 11.38 24.72
CA VAL A 73 -4.57 12.59 25.52
C VAL A 73 -3.85 12.33 26.84
N LYS A 74 -2.94 13.23 27.23
CA LYS A 74 -2.15 13.12 28.44
C LYS A 74 -2.69 14.08 29.49
N MET A 75 -3.00 13.59 30.69
CA MET A 75 -3.48 14.41 31.80
C MET A 75 -2.54 14.30 32.99
N ASN A 76 -1.94 15.43 33.37
CA ASN A 76 -1.14 15.52 34.59
C ASN A 76 -2.06 15.64 35.81
N ILE A 77 -2.06 14.62 36.67
CA ILE A 77 -2.94 14.56 37.84
C ILE A 77 -2.55 15.52 38.97
N ASP A 78 -1.30 16.00 39.02
CA ASP A 78 -0.88 17.01 40.00
C ASP A 78 -1.56 18.36 39.71
N GLN A 79 -1.77 18.66 38.43
CA GLN A 79 -2.35 19.94 37.96
C GLN A 79 -3.86 19.83 37.79
N HIS A 80 -4.36 18.67 37.38
CA HIS A 80 -5.75 18.43 37.00
C HIS A 80 -6.33 17.18 37.67
N PRO A 81 -6.41 17.13 39.02
CA PRO A 81 -6.76 15.91 39.76
C PRO A 81 -8.23 15.50 39.61
N GLN A 82 -9.14 16.42 39.26
CA GLN A 82 -10.57 16.22 39.44
C GLN A 82 -11.13 15.07 38.59
N VAL A 83 -10.73 15.00 37.32
CA VAL A 83 -11.20 13.95 36.39
C VAL A 83 -10.70 12.57 36.84
N PHE A 84 -9.41 12.48 37.19
CA PHE A 84 -8.83 11.23 37.68
C PHE A 84 -9.51 10.79 38.97
N GLN A 85 -9.72 11.68 39.94
CA GLN A 85 -10.41 11.36 41.20
C GLN A 85 -11.84 10.85 40.98
N GLN A 86 -12.56 11.43 40.02
CA GLN A 86 -13.91 10.98 39.68
C GLN A 86 -13.89 9.56 39.10
N LEU A 87 -13.04 9.28 38.10
CA LEU A 87 -12.89 7.93 37.51
C LEU A 87 -12.38 6.91 38.54
N ALA A 88 -11.46 7.33 39.39
CA ALA A 88 -10.89 6.54 40.48
C ALA A 88 -11.96 6.15 41.52
N SER A 89 -12.90 7.04 41.82
CA SER A 89 -14.04 6.74 42.71
C SER A 89 -14.99 5.70 42.13
N GLN A 90 -15.15 5.68 40.80
CA GLN A 90 -16.04 4.73 40.11
C GLN A 90 -15.38 3.36 39.94
N THR A 91 -14.07 3.33 39.68
CA THR A 91 -13.31 2.09 39.40
C THR A 91 -12.64 1.49 40.62
N GLY A 92 -12.54 2.22 41.73
CA GLY A 92 -11.80 1.81 42.92
C GLY A 92 -10.27 1.90 42.76
N ASN A 93 -9.75 2.41 41.63
CA ASN A 93 -8.31 2.55 41.41
C ASN A 93 -7.83 3.97 41.67
N GLN A 94 -6.87 4.13 42.58
CA GLN A 94 -6.26 5.42 42.94
C GLN A 94 -4.79 5.54 42.49
N SER A 95 -4.25 4.54 41.79
CA SER A 95 -2.83 4.47 41.42
C SER A 95 -2.59 4.89 39.97
N ILE A 96 -1.47 5.57 39.74
CA ILE A 96 -0.92 5.86 38.40
C ILE A 96 0.36 5.04 38.14
N PRO A 97 0.71 4.75 36.87
CA PRO A 97 0.00 5.11 35.64
C PRO A 97 -1.35 4.39 35.52
N ALA A 98 -2.32 5.09 34.94
CA ALA A 98 -3.61 4.52 34.57
C ALA A 98 -3.99 5.05 33.20
N VAL A 99 -4.43 4.16 32.30
CA VAL A 99 -4.86 4.53 30.96
C VAL A 99 -6.30 4.11 30.79
N PHE A 100 -7.15 5.08 30.44
CA PHE A 100 -8.56 4.86 30.18
C PHE A 100 -8.88 5.11 28.71
N ALA A 101 -9.61 4.19 28.09
CA ALA A 101 -10.13 4.36 26.75
C ALA A 101 -11.56 4.91 26.80
N PHE A 102 -11.82 5.96 26.04
CA PHE A 102 -13.14 6.55 25.85
C PHE A 102 -13.63 6.31 24.43
N SER A 103 -14.90 5.94 24.29
CA SER A 103 -15.60 5.80 23.01
C SER A 103 -17.09 6.08 23.21
N GLY A 104 -17.69 6.84 22.30
CA GLY A 104 -19.09 7.29 22.41
C GLY A 104 -19.35 8.17 23.63
N GLY A 105 -18.37 8.95 24.07
CA GLY A 105 -18.49 9.89 25.20
C GLY A 105 -18.39 9.26 26.58
N ARG A 106 -17.99 7.99 26.68
CA ARG A 106 -17.91 7.25 27.96
C ARG A 106 -16.66 6.38 28.03
N PRO A 107 -16.16 6.06 29.23
CA PRO A 107 -15.08 5.08 29.38
C PRO A 107 -15.58 3.69 28.97
N VAL A 108 -14.80 2.99 28.14
CA VAL A 108 -15.17 1.67 27.58
C VAL A 108 -14.20 0.56 28.00
N ASP A 109 -12.94 0.91 28.30
CA ASP A 109 -11.93 -0.03 28.79
C ASP A 109 -10.82 0.72 29.52
N ALA A 110 -9.99 0.02 30.29
CA ALA A 110 -8.84 0.61 30.97
C ALA A 110 -7.78 -0.45 31.30
N PHE A 111 -6.53 0.00 31.44
CA PHE A 111 -5.50 -0.80 32.10
C PHE A 111 -4.74 0.04 33.14
N LEU A 112 -4.23 -0.66 34.15
CA LEU A 112 -3.58 -0.07 35.31
C LEU A 112 -2.13 -0.50 35.40
N GLY A 113 -1.27 0.42 35.81
CA GLY A 113 0.16 0.18 35.90
C GLY A 113 0.87 0.21 34.54
N ALA A 114 2.19 0.11 34.59
CA ALA A 114 2.99 0.00 33.38
C ALA A 114 2.86 -1.43 32.82
N VAL A 115 2.52 -1.52 31.54
CA VAL A 115 2.37 -2.79 30.81
C VAL A 115 3.38 -2.86 29.65
N PRO A 116 3.73 -4.07 29.17
CA PRO A 116 4.60 -4.22 28.00
C PRO A 116 3.99 -3.62 26.73
N GLU A 117 4.84 -3.24 25.77
CA GLU A 117 4.41 -2.69 24.47
C GLU A 117 3.40 -3.59 23.74
N SER A 118 3.60 -4.92 23.76
CA SER A 118 2.68 -5.87 23.15
C SER A 118 1.26 -5.80 23.72
N GLN A 119 1.12 -5.50 25.02
CA GLN A 119 -0.19 -5.35 25.66
C GLN A 119 -0.83 -4.01 25.30
N VAL A 120 -0.04 -2.95 25.12
CA VAL A 120 -0.52 -1.66 24.60
C VAL A 120 -1.04 -1.82 23.18
N THR A 121 -0.29 -2.49 22.30
CA THR A 121 -0.70 -2.77 20.92
C THR A 121 -1.99 -3.59 20.91
N ALA A 122 -2.06 -4.70 21.65
CA ALA A 122 -3.27 -5.52 21.72
C ALA A 122 -4.50 -4.76 22.25
N PHE A 123 -4.29 -3.83 23.18
CA PHE A 123 -5.35 -2.97 23.70
C PHE A 123 -5.87 -2.00 22.62
N ILE A 124 -4.98 -1.37 21.85
CA ILE A 124 -5.35 -0.50 20.73
C ILE A 124 -6.03 -1.30 19.61
N ASP A 125 -5.50 -2.47 19.26
CA ASP A 125 -6.07 -3.34 18.23
C ASP A 125 -7.50 -3.74 18.60
N LYS A 126 -7.75 -4.09 19.86
CA LYS A 126 -9.10 -4.39 20.36
C LYS A 126 -10.06 -3.19 20.22
N LEU A 127 -9.59 -1.99 20.53
CA LEU A 127 -10.41 -0.76 20.45
C LEU A 127 -10.69 -0.31 19.03
N THR A 128 -9.77 -0.61 18.11
CA THR A 128 -9.82 -0.19 16.71
C THR A 128 -10.26 -1.30 15.77
N ALA A 129 -10.59 -2.48 16.30
CA ALA A 129 -11.08 -3.62 15.54
C ALA A 129 -12.33 -3.24 14.74
N GLY A 130 -12.25 -3.35 13.42
CA GLY A 130 -13.35 -2.99 12.51
C GLY A 130 -13.54 -1.49 12.30
N MET A 131 -12.65 -0.63 12.82
CA MET A 131 -12.66 0.80 12.52
C MET A 131 -11.79 1.08 11.28
N PRO A 132 -12.35 1.74 10.24
CA PRO A 132 -11.54 2.32 9.19
C PRO A 132 -10.66 3.43 9.79
N GLY A 133 -9.41 3.52 9.36
CA GLY A 133 -8.57 4.66 9.72
C GLY A 133 -9.08 5.94 9.02
N PRO A 134 -8.60 7.12 9.43
CA PRO A 134 -8.68 8.28 8.56
C PRO A 134 -7.97 7.95 7.24
N GLY A 135 -8.74 7.84 6.15
CA GLY A 135 -8.27 7.33 4.85
C GLY A 135 -8.63 5.87 4.54
N GLY A 136 -9.62 5.27 5.21
CA GLY A 136 -10.03 3.87 4.97
C GLY A 136 -9.10 2.85 5.64
N ASP A 137 -9.40 1.56 5.49
CA ASP A 137 -8.38 0.53 5.73
C ASP A 137 -7.45 0.53 4.51
N LEU A 138 -6.19 0.93 4.69
CA LEU A 138 -5.21 0.96 3.59
C LEU A 138 -5.09 -0.39 2.89
N ALA A 139 -5.32 -1.50 3.60
CA ALA A 139 -5.34 -2.83 3.00
C ALA A 139 -6.57 -3.05 2.10
N GLU A 140 -7.73 -2.50 2.48
CA GLU A 140 -8.95 -2.53 1.67
C GLU A 140 -8.80 -1.65 0.43
N LEU A 141 -8.30 -0.42 0.57
CA LEU A 141 -8.00 0.46 -0.56
C LEU A 141 -6.98 -0.15 -1.52
N LEU A 142 -5.93 -0.80 -1.01
CA LEU A 142 -4.99 -1.54 -1.85
C LEU A 142 -5.68 -2.66 -2.63
N GLY A 143 -6.55 -3.43 -1.98
CA GLY A 143 -7.34 -4.48 -2.64
C GLY A 143 -8.29 -3.93 -3.70
N GLU A 144 -8.94 -2.80 -3.45
CA GLU A 144 -9.79 -2.10 -4.43
C GLU A 144 -8.99 -1.58 -5.63
N ALA A 145 -7.82 -0.99 -5.38
CA ALA A 145 -6.91 -0.53 -6.43
C ALA A 145 -6.42 -1.68 -7.31
N ASP A 146 -6.00 -2.78 -6.69
CA ASP A 146 -5.56 -4.00 -7.37
C ASP A 146 -6.70 -4.58 -8.24
N ALA A 147 -7.93 -4.59 -7.72
CA ALA A 147 -9.11 -5.06 -8.45
C ALA A 147 -9.46 -4.16 -9.64
N ALA A 148 -9.41 -2.84 -9.47
CA ALA A 148 -9.63 -1.88 -10.55
C ALA A 148 -8.58 -2.04 -11.67
N LEU A 149 -7.31 -2.23 -11.29
CA LEU A 149 -6.23 -2.46 -12.25
C LEU A 149 -6.40 -3.78 -13.00
N ALA A 150 -6.77 -4.86 -12.29
CA ALA A 150 -7.06 -6.15 -12.91
C ALA A 150 -8.26 -6.10 -13.88
N ALA A 151 -9.22 -5.19 -13.63
CA ALA A 151 -10.33 -4.92 -14.54
C ALA A 151 -9.96 -4.03 -15.74
N GLY A 152 -8.69 -3.59 -15.85
CA GLY A 152 -8.21 -2.70 -16.89
C GLY A 152 -8.54 -1.22 -16.66
N ASP A 153 -9.07 -0.86 -15.49
CA ASP A 153 -9.35 0.53 -15.10
C ASP A 153 -8.14 1.13 -14.36
N ALA A 154 -7.07 1.36 -15.12
CA ALA A 154 -5.83 1.95 -14.61
C ALA A 154 -6.03 3.38 -14.06
N GLY A 155 -7.05 4.11 -14.52
CA GLY A 155 -7.33 5.47 -14.06
C GLY A 155 -7.90 5.50 -12.65
N SER A 156 -8.90 4.67 -12.38
CA SER A 156 -9.45 4.50 -11.04
C SER A 156 -8.41 3.91 -10.09
N ALA A 157 -7.68 2.86 -10.53
CA ALA A 157 -6.61 2.25 -9.74
C ALA A 157 -5.53 3.25 -9.33
N ALA A 158 -5.04 4.08 -10.26
CA ALA A 158 -4.04 5.11 -9.97
C ALA A 158 -4.53 6.11 -8.91
N SER A 159 -5.81 6.48 -8.95
CA SER A 159 -6.41 7.41 -7.97
C SER A 159 -6.44 6.80 -6.57
N ILE A 160 -6.81 5.51 -6.46
CA ILE A 160 -6.87 4.81 -5.17
C ILE A 160 -5.46 4.57 -4.62
N TYR A 161 -4.48 4.16 -5.43
CA TYR A 161 -3.09 4.05 -4.97
C TYR A 161 -2.54 5.40 -4.52
N ALA A 162 -2.90 6.50 -5.19
CA ALA A 162 -2.50 7.84 -4.75
C ALA A 162 -3.11 8.21 -3.38
N GLU A 163 -4.34 7.77 -3.09
CA GLU A 163 -4.95 7.94 -1.76
C GLU A 163 -4.18 7.14 -0.69
N VAL A 164 -3.82 5.88 -0.98
CA VAL A 164 -2.97 5.08 -0.08
C VAL A 164 -1.63 5.78 0.18
N LEU A 165 -1.01 6.33 -0.87
CA LEU A 165 0.27 7.04 -0.76
C LEU A 165 0.17 8.39 -0.06
N ALA A 166 -1.00 9.03 -0.07
CA ALA A 166 -1.24 10.25 0.71
C ALA A 166 -1.24 9.95 2.21
N ALA A 167 -1.73 8.77 2.62
CA ALA A 167 -1.71 8.30 4.00
C ALA A 167 -0.36 7.68 4.42
N ASP A 168 0.26 6.89 3.52
CA ASP A 168 1.56 6.26 3.71
C ASP A 168 2.41 6.37 2.43
N ALA A 169 3.20 7.43 2.34
CA ALA A 169 4.07 7.68 1.19
C ALA A 169 5.15 6.58 0.98
N GLY A 170 5.41 5.75 2.00
CA GLY A 170 6.36 4.64 1.95
C GLY A 170 5.73 3.30 1.57
N ASN A 171 4.43 3.27 1.25
CA ASN A 171 3.71 2.05 0.95
C ASN A 171 4.18 1.45 -0.39
N VAL A 172 5.10 0.48 -0.32
CA VAL A 172 5.70 -0.16 -1.50
C VAL A 172 4.67 -0.83 -2.43
N PRO A 173 3.66 -1.57 -1.93
CA PRO A 173 2.57 -2.07 -2.78
C PRO A 173 1.89 -0.96 -3.59
N ALA A 174 1.55 0.17 -2.96
CA ALA A 174 0.93 1.29 -3.66
C ALA A 174 1.88 1.98 -4.65
N LEU A 175 3.17 2.13 -4.32
CA LEU A 175 4.17 2.66 -5.25
C LEU A 175 4.30 1.77 -6.49
N ALA A 176 4.38 0.45 -6.31
CA ALA A 176 4.46 -0.51 -7.41
C ALA A 176 3.17 -0.50 -8.24
N GLY A 177 2.00 -0.53 -7.59
CA GLY A 177 0.70 -0.48 -8.26
C GLY A 177 0.49 0.80 -9.08
N LEU A 178 0.83 1.96 -8.52
CA LEU A 178 0.76 3.24 -9.24
C LEU A 178 1.73 3.28 -10.42
N ALA A 179 2.97 2.81 -10.22
CA ALA A 179 3.94 2.71 -11.31
C ALA A 179 3.45 1.78 -12.43
N ARG A 180 2.77 0.68 -12.09
CA ARG A 180 2.12 -0.20 -13.07
C ARG A 180 1.03 0.53 -13.86
N CYS A 181 0.16 1.28 -13.19
CA CYS A 181 -0.88 2.07 -13.87
C CYS A 181 -0.27 3.04 -14.90
N TYR A 182 0.81 3.74 -14.53
CA TYR A 182 1.52 4.61 -15.46
C TYR A 182 2.16 3.84 -16.63
N ALA A 183 2.74 2.68 -16.35
CA ALA A 183 3.34 1.87 -17.39
C ALA A 183 2.28 1.34 -18.39
N GLU A 184 1.09 0.92 -17.91
CA GLU A 184 0.02 0.39 -18.77
C GLU A 184 -0.64 1.49 -19.63
N THR A 185 -0.63 2.72 -19.13
CA THR A 185 -1.13 3.90 -19.86
C THR A 185 -0.07 4.58 -20.74
N GLY A 186 1.15 4.03 -20.80
CA GLY A 186 2.25 4.52 -21.64
C GLY A 186 3.07 5.67 -21.03
N ALA A 187 2.77 6.09 -19.80
CA ALA A 187 3.52 7.08 -19.03
C ALA A 187 4.80 6.48 -18.40
N VAL A 188 5.67 5.91 -19.23
CA VAL A 188 6.86 5.13 -18.81
C VAL A 188 7.82 5.93 -17.92
N ASP A 189 8.03 7.21 -18.21
CA ASP A 189 8.92 8.06 -17.40
C ASP A 189 8.36 8.30 -16.00
N GLN A 190 7.05 8.50 -15.87
CA GLN A 190 6.38 8.65 -14.57
C GLN A 190 6.40 7.34 -13.77
N ALA A 191 6.23 6.19 -14.45
CA ALA A 191 6.36 4.89 -13.83
C ALA A 191 7.78 4.67 -13.25
N ARG A 192 8.83 5.02 -14.00
CA ARG A 192 10.23 4.93 -13.52
C ARG A 192 10.49 5.86 -12.33
N GLN A 193 9.99 7.09 -12.38
CA GLN A 193 10.12 8.03 -11.26
C GLN A 193 9.41 7.52 -10.00
N THR A 194 8.22 6.90 -10.15
CA THR A 194 7.47 6.32 -9.04
C THR A 194 8.22 5.14 -8.41
N LEU A 195 8.75 4.21 -9.23
CA LEU A 195 9.57 3.11 -8.71
C LEU A 195 10.86 3.57 -8.03
N ALA A 196 11.43 4.70 -8.44
CA ALA A 196 12.63 5.26 -7.82
C ALA A 196 12.40 5.69 -6.35
N LEU A 197 11.14 5.84 -5.92
CA LEU A 197 10.77 6.12 -4.52
C LEU A 197 10.84 4.87 -3.63
N VAL A 198 10.90 3.66 -4.21
CA VAL A 198 10.98 2.41 -3.45
C VAL A 198 12.37 2.30 -2.79
N PRO A 199 12.45 2.08 -1.47
CA PRO A 199 13.73 1.89 -0.78
C PRO A 199 14.53 0.72 -1.36
N ASP A 200 15.86 0.87 -1.45
CA ASP A 200 16.76 -0.14 -2.03
C ASP A 200 16.57 -1.55 -1.45
N ALA A 201 16.36 -1.63 -0.14
CA ALA A 201 16.13 -2.90 0.58
C ALA A 201 14.85 -3.64 0.15
N ARG A 202 13.91 -2.97 -0.52
CA ARG A 202 12.60 -3.51 -0.92
C ARG A 202 12.44 -3.63 -2.44
N ARG A 203 13.49 -3.32 -3.23
CA ARG A 203 13.42 -3.39 -4.70
C ARG A 203 13.28 -4.80 -5.27
N GLU A 204 13.65 -5.82 -4.50
CA GLU A 204 13.50 -7.22 -4.91
C GLU A 204 12.11 -7.81 -4.57
N GLU A 205 11.18 -7.00 -4.08
CA GLU A 205 9.80 -7.46 -3.86
C GLU A 205 9.11 -7.80 -5.20
N PRO A 206 8.30 -8.88 -5.25
CA PRO A 206 7.72 -9.37 -6.50
C PRO A 206 6.95 -8.31 -7.29
N ALA A 207 6.16 -7.47 -6.62
CA ALA A 207 5.39 -6.40 -7.25
C ALA A 207 6.31 -5.34 -7.91
N VAL A 208 7.41 -4.99 -7.26
CA VAL A 208 8.40 -4.03 -7.78
C VAL A 208 9.13 -4.62 -8.98
N LYS A 209 9.54 -5.89 -8.89
CA LYS A 209 10.20 -6.61 -9.98
C LYS A 209 9.32 -6.75 -11.22
N ALA A 210 8.04 -7.07 -11.04
CA ALA A 210 7.09 -7.16 -12.15
C ALA A 210 7.01 -5.85 -12.94
N VAL A 211 6.91 -4.70 -12.24
CA VAL A 211 6.84 -3.39 -12.91
C VAL A 211 8.18 -3.01 -13.52
N GLN A 212 9.30 -3.30 -12.86
CA GLN A 212 10.63 -3.09 -13.45
C GLN A 212 10.78 -3.87 -14.76
N THR A 213 10.41 -5.16 -14.76
CA THR A 213 10.44 -6.01 -15.95
C THR A 213 9.53 -5.45 -17.04
N MET A 214 8.34 -4.95 -16.69
CA MET A 214 7.44 -4.31 -17.65
C MET A 214 8.06 -3.06 -18.31
N LEU A 215 8.75 -2.22 -17.54
CA LEU A 215 9.42 -1.02 -18.06
C LEU A 215 10.61 -1.39 -18.96
N ASP A 216 11.34 -2.45 -18.62
CA ASP A 216 12.47 -2.93 -19.43
C ASP A 216 11.98 -3.55 -20.75
N LEU A 217 10.86 -4.27 -20.74
CA LEU A 217 10.20 -4.77 -21.95
C LEU A 217 9.69 -3.63 -22.85
N ALA A 218 9.11 -2.59 -22.25
CA ALA A 218 8.67 -1.40 -23.00
C ALA A 218 9.88 -0.69 -23.66
N GLU A 219 11.03 -0.64 -22.98
CA GLU A 219 12.26 -0.07 -23.53
C GLU A 219 12.83 -0.93 -24.66
N GLN A 220 12.86 -2.26 -24.49
CA GLN A 220 13.32 -3.20 -25.51
C GLN A 220 12.57 -2.99 -26.84
N ALA A 221 11.26 -2.82 -26.78
CA ALA A 221 10.40 -2.60 -27.94
C ALA A 221 10.66 -1.28 -28.68
N LYS A 222 11.15 -0.22 -28.02
CA LYS A 222 11.46 1.07 -28.69
C LYS A 222 12.55 0.93 -29.74
N SER A 223 13.44 -0.05 -29.59
CA SER A 223 14.52 -0.30 -30.54
C SER A 223 14.08 -1.07 -31.78
N LEU A 224 12.83 -1.55 -31.80
CA LEU A 224 12.29 -2.39 -32.87
C LEU A 224 11.52 -1.57 -33.91
N GLY A 225 11.48 -2.10 -35.14
CA GLY A 225 10.69 -1.52 -36.22
C GLY A 225 9.17 -1.70 -36.02
N PRO A 226 8.34 -1.08 -36.88
CA PRO A 226 6.89 -1.24 -36.84
C PRO A 226 6.45 -2.70 -36.88
N VAL A 227 5.42 -3.06 -36.09
CA VAL A 227 4.86 -4.42 -36.04
C VAL A 227 4.57 -4.97 -37.44
N THR A 228 4.01 -4.14 -38.33
CA THR A 228 3.68 -4.54 -39.71
C THR A 228 4.89 -4.95 -40.54
N GLU A 229 6.05 -4.31 -40.35
CA GLU A 229 7.29 -4.68 -41.06
C GLU A 229 7.84 -6.01 -40.54
N LEU A 230 7.76 -6.22 -39.22
CA LEU A 230 8.18 -7.47 -38.57
C LEU A 230 7.27 -8.64 -38.98
N GLU A 231 5.96 -8.41 -39.09
CA GLU A 231 4.99 -9.39 -39.62
C GLU A 231 5.35 -9.82 -41.05
N GLN A 232 5.70 -8.87 -41.92
CA GLN A 232 6.12 -9.16 -43.30
C GLN A 232 7.41 -9.97 -43.35
N LYS A 233 8.40 -9.66 -42.51
CA LYS A 233 9.65 -10.44 -42.41
C LYS A 233 9.37 -11.89 -42.01
N VAL A 234 8.55 -12.11 -40.99
CA VAL A 234 8.18 -13.45 -40.52
C VAL A 234 7.35 -14.21 -41.56
N ALA A 235 6.52 -13.52 -42.35
CA ALA A 235 5.76 -14.13 -43.43
C ALA A 235 6.66 -14.54 -44.61
N ALA A 236 7.68 -13.73 -44.94
CA ALA A 236 8.64 -14.00 -46.00
C ALA A 236 9.59 -15.15 -45.64
N ASP A 237 10.03 -15.21 -44.38
CA ASP A 237 10.83 -16.32 -43.85
C ASP A 237 10.27 -16.82 -42.51
N PRO A 238 9.40 -17.84 -42.53
CA PRO A 238 8.85 -18.41 -41.31
C PRO A 238 9.88 -19.07 -40.38
N LEU A 239 11.11 -19.32 -40.82
CA LEU A 239 12.19 -19.90 -40.02
C LEU A 239 13.15 -18.85 -39.44
N ASP A 240 12.96 -17.56 -39.77
CA ASP A 240 13.69 -16.47 -39.12
C ASP A 240 13.24 -16.30 -37.67
N HIS A 241 13.97 -16.95 -36.75
CA HIS A 241 13.72 -16.88 -35.32
C HIS A 241 13.98 -15.49 -34.74
N GLN A 242 14.92 -14.73 -35.30
CA GLN A 242 15.19 -13.36 -34.83
C GLN A 242 14.01 -12.45 -35.17
N ALA A 243 13.51 -12.48 -36.41
CA ALA A 243 12.35 -11.70 -36.81
C ALA A 243 11.09 -12.06 -35.98
N ARG A 244 10.91 -13.35 -35.64
CA ARG A 244 9.83 -13.79 -34.75
C ARG A 244 9.98 -13.27 -33.32
N PHE A 245 11.21 -13.26 -32.80
CA PHE A 245 11.50 -12.76 -31.46
C PHE A 245 11.25 -11.25 -31.36
N ASP A 246 11.71 -10.51 -32.37
CA ASP A 246 11.50 -9.07 -32.47
C ASP A 246 10.00 -8.76 -32.62
N LEU A 247 9.29 -9.50 -33.47
CA LEU A 247 7.85 -9.39 -33.63
C LEU A 247 7.11 -9.64 -32.31
N ALA A 248 7.48 -10.69 -31.57
CA ALA A 248 6.87 -10.98 -30.28
C ALA A 248 7.07 -9.84 -29.27
N THR A 249 8.27 -9.26 -29.22
CA THR A 249 8.57 -8.12 -28.34
C THR A 249 7.76 -6.88 -28.72
N ALA A 250 7.64 -6.59 -30.02
CA ALA A 250 6.82 -5.48 -30.51
C ALA A 250 5.32 -5.69 -30.26
N LEU A 251 4.82 -6.91 -30.45
CA LEU A 251 3.43 -7.29 -30.16
C LEU A 251 3.10 -7.14 -28.67
N ASN A 252 4.02 -7.51 -27.78
CA ASN A 252 3.86 -7.31 -26.34
C ASN A 252 3.70 -5.81 -26.00
N ALA A 253 4.56 -4.94 -26.55
CA ALA A 253 4.45 -3.51 -26.34
C ALA A 253 3.16 -2.90 -26.92
N ALA A 254 2.58 -3.53 -27.95
CA ALA A 254 1.28 -3.18 -28.50
C ALA A 254 0.09 -3.80 -27.74
N GLY A 255 0.32 -4.46 -26.60
CA GLY A 255 -0.72 -5.10 -25.79
C GLY A 255 -1.25 -6.43 -26.35
N LYS A 256 -0.69 -6.94 -27.45
CA LYS A 256 -1.11 -8.20 -28.10
C LYS A 256 -0.42 -9.42 -27.47
N ARG A 257 -0.70 -9.66 -26.18
CA ARG A 257 -0.02 -10.65 -25.32
C ARG A 257 -0.11 -12.10 -25.84
N HIS A 258 -1.30 -12.53 -26.28
CA HIS A 258 -1.48 -13.89 -26.83
C HIS A 258 -0.66 -14.11 -28.10
N ASP A 259 -0.68 -13.15 -29.03
CA ASP A 259 0.08 -13.23 -30.29
C ASP A 259 1.58 -13.25 -30.00
N ALA A 260 2.06 -12.36 -29.12
CA ALA A 260 3.45 -12.31 -28.68
C ALA A 260 3.93 -13.67 -28.13
N THR A 261 3.12 -14.27 -27.25
CA THR A 261 3.39 -15.59 -26.66
C THR A 261 3.46 -16.66 -27.74
N GLN A 262 2.53 -16.66 -28.70
CA GLN A 262 2.49 -17.64 -29.79
C GLN A 262 3.77 -17.62 -30.64
N HIS A 263 4.30 -16.43 -30.97
CA HIS A 263 5.53 -16.32 -31.75
C HIS A 263 6.75 -16.90 -31.02
N LEU A 264 6.90 -16.63 -29.71
CA LEU A 264 8.01 -17.18 -28.92
C LEU A 264 7.87 -18.69 -28.71
N LEU A 265 6.66 -19.20 -28.46
CA LEU A 265 6.41 -20.63 -28.35
C LEU A 265 6.78 -21.37 -29.63
N GLU A 266 6.52 -20.78 -30.80
CA GLU A 266 6.91 -21.38 -32.08
C GLU A 266 8.43 -21.44 -32.26
N ILE A 267 9.19 -20.45 -31.76
CA ILE A 267 10.66 -20.55 -31.71
C ILE A 267 11.06 -21.72 -30.80
N VAL A 268 10.54 -21.79 -29.57
CA VAL A 268 10.89 -22.88 -28.63
C VAL A 268 10.52 -24.26 -29.18
N ARG A 269 9.42 -24.37 -29.93
CA ARG A 269 8.98 -25.61 -30.57
C ARG A 269 9.93 -26.07 -31.68
N ARG A 270 10.49 -25.13 -32.45
CA ARG A 270 11.38 -25.42 -33.58
C ARG A 270 12.83 -25.61 -33.13
N ASP A 271 13.32 -24.72 -32.28
CA ASP A 271 14.67 -24.73 -31.73
C ASP A 271 14.66 -24.24 -30.28
N ARG A 272 14.65 -25.19 -29.34
CA ARG A 272 14.63 -24.91 -27.89
C ARG A 272 15.87 -24.13 -27.42
N LYS A 273 17.00 -24.28 -28.11
CA LYS A 273 18.32 -23.76 -27.72
C LYS A 273 18.71 -22.48 -28.45
N TRP A 274 17.88 -22.03 -29.39
CA TRP A 274 18.11 -20.83 -30.17
C TRP A 274 18.51 -19.65 -29.26
N ASN A 275 19.66 -19.04 -29.58
CA ASN A 275 20.21 -17.88 -28.91
C ASN A 275 20.25 -18.03 -27.36
N ASP A 276 20.85 -19.11 -26.87
CA ASP A 276 20.98 -19.41 -25.44
C ASP A 276 19.64 -19.44 -24.68
N ASP A 277 18.65 -20.13 -25.26
CA ASP A 277 17.27 -20.23 -24.76
C ASP A 277 16.54 -18.87 -24.71
N ALA A 278 16.90 -17.90 -25.56
CA ALA A 278 16.36 -16.53 -25.53
C ALA A 278 14.82 -16.50 -25.57
N ALA A 279 14.20 -17.28 -26.46
CA ALA A 279 12.73 -17.29 -26.59
C ALA A 279 12.03 -17.76 -25.30
N ARG A 280 12.59 -18.77 -24.60
CA ARG A 280 12.06 -19.23 -23.32
C ARG A 280 12.27 -18.17 -22.23
N LYS A 281 13.44 -17.53 -22.18
CA LYS A 281 13.73 -16.46 -21.20
C LYS A 281 12.79 -15.26 -21.39
N GLN A 282 12.53 -14.88 -22.64
CA GLN A 282 11.60 -13.79 -22.97
C GLN A 282 10.17 -14.14 -22.57
N LEU A 283 9.71 -15.38 -22.79
CA LEU A 283 8.41 -15.84 -22.27
C LEU A 283 8.31 -15.70 -20.75
N VAL A 284 9.36 -16.07 -20.01
CA VAL A 284 9.38 -15.91 -18.55
C VAL A 284 9.29 -14.43 -18.14
N GLN A 285 10.02 -13.54 -18.83
CA GLN A 285 9.94 -12.10 -18.59
C GLN A 285 8.54 -11.54 -18.87
N PHE A 286 7.90 -11.97 -19.95
CA PHE A 286 6.51 -11.62 -20.24
C PHE A 286 5.58 -12.04 -19.10
N PHE A 287 5.69 -13.28 -18.63
CA PHE A 287 4.85 -13.80 -17.54
C PHE A 287 5.08 -13.10 -16.20
N GLU A 288 6.31 -12.66 -15.94
CA GLU A 288 6.65 -11.87 -14.75
C GLU A 288 6.02 -10.47 -14.82
N ALA A 289 6.13 -9.80 -15.98
CA ALA A 289 5.57 -8.47 -16.17
C ALA A 289 4.03 -8.44 -16.13
N TRP A 290 3.36 -9.45 -16.70
CA TRP A 290 1.90 -9.48 -16.76
C TRP A 290 1.26 -9.95 -15.44
N GLY A 291 1.98 -10.77 -14.69
CA GLY A 291 1.50 -11.41 -13.46
C GLY A 291 1.00 -12.84 -13.69
N GLY A 292 0.87 -13.59 -12.60
CA GLY A 292 0.55 -15.02 -12.63
C GLY A 292 -0.87 -15.36 -13.08
N ASP A 293 -1.81 -14.46 -12.84
CA ASP A 293 -3.25 -14.64 -13.11
C ASP A 293 -3.67 -14.06 -14.47
N ASP A 294 -2.74 -13.45 -15.22
CA ASP A 294 -3.00 -12.99 -16.58
C ASP A 294 -3.32 -14.18 -17.52
N ASP A 295 -4.37 -14.04 -18.32
CA ASP A 295 -4.84 -15.12 -19.21
C ASP A 295 -3.76 -15.60 -20.18
N ALA A 296 -2.96 -14.69 -20.75
CA ALA A 296 -1.87 -15.03 -21.67
C ALA A 296 -0.70 -15.68 -20.91
N THR A 297 -0.43 -15.29 -19.67
CA THR A 297 0.51 -15.98 -18.78
C THR A 297 0.08 -17.42 -18.51
N VAL A 298 -1.17 -17.63 -18.09
CA VAL A 298 -1.70 -18.96 -17.75
C VAL A 298 -1.65 -19.88 -18.95
N GLU A 299 -2.16 -19.42 -20.10
CA GLU A 299 -2.15 -20.19 -21.33
C GLU A 299 -0.73 -20.45 -21.84
N GLY A 300 0.13 -19.43 -21.84
CA GLY A 300 1.51 -19.49 -22.31
C GLY A 300 2.34 -20.49 -21.52
N ARG A 301 2.24 -20.47 -20.17
CA ARG A 301 2.93 -21.43 -19.29
C ARG A 301 2.50 -22.87 -19.57
N LYS A 302 1.20 -23.10 -19.75
CA LYS A 302 0.65 -24.44 -20.08
C LYS A 302 1.23 -24.96 -21.40
N ARG A 303 1.19 -24.14 -22.46
CA ARG A 303 1.71 -24.51 -23.79
C ARG A 303 3.23 -24.71 -23.78
N LEU A 304 3.98 -23.84 -23.09
CA LEU A 304 5.42 -23.97 -22.93
C LEU A 304 5.79 -25.28 -22.25
N SER A 305 5.10 -25.62 -21.16
CA SER A 305 5.29 -26.90 -20.47
C SER A 305 5.07 -28.08 -21.41
N THR A 306 3.96 -28.10 -22.18
CA THR A 306 3.71 -29.13 -23.18
C THR A 306 4.85 -29.25 -24.20
N ILE A 307 5.36 -28.14 -24.72
CA ILE A 307 6.46 -28.14 -25.71
C ILE A 307 7.79 -28.64 -25.10
N LEU A 308 8.07 -28.35 -23.83
CA LEU A 308 9.33 -28.74 -23.18
C LEU A 308 9.36 -30.22 -22.80
N PHE A 309 8.21 -30.81 -22.50
CA PHE A 309 8.08 -32.19 -22.01
C PHE A 309 7.45 -33.16 -23.02
N SER A 310 7.10 -32.70 -24.23
CA SER A 310 6.85 -33.55 -25.41
C SER A 310 8.15 -34.01 -26.04
#